data_AF-A0A1D1Y6R1-F1
#
_entry.id   AF-A0A1D1Y6R1-F1
#
_cell.length_a   1.000
_cell.length_b   1.000
_cell.length_c   1.000
_cell.angle_alpha   90.00
_cell.angle_beta   90.00
_cell.angle_gamma   90.00
#
_symmetry.space_group_name_H-M   'P 1'
#
loop_
_entity.id
_entity.type
_entity.pdbx_description
1 polymer ?
#
loop_
_entity_poly.entity_id
_entity_poly.type
_entity_poly.pdbx_seq_one_letter_code
_entity_poly.pdbx_strand_id
1 'polypeptide(L)'
;MNTKELEHMVLDMPISFTPLYRSIEELRKAAEGINYQKKALEASKQQRNPLKVRDLNDRLMMAERAFTSPEGLFERPWYKHLIYAPSKHNSYGSNSFPGIDDAIERARRLNTTESWHFVQHEVWRAARAVLQASLVLNGKIS
;
A
#
# COMPACT_ATOMS: atom_id res chain seq x y z
N MET A 1 4.38 12.60 -4.82
CA MET A 1 5.70 12.09 -4.39
C MET A 1 5.76 10.56 -4.56
N ASN A 2 6.88 10.01 -5.01
CA ASN A 2 7.09 8.57 -5.25
C ASN A 2 8.09 7.95 -4.24
N THR A 3 8.27 6.62 -4.24
CA THR A 3 9.13 5.92 -3.25
C THR A 3 10.61 6.28 -3.33
N LYS A 4 11.13 6.63 -4.52
CA LYS A 4 12.54 7.02 -4.69
C LYS A 4 12.80 8.40 -4.09
N GLU A 5 11.82 9.30 -4.18
CA GLU A 5 11.89 10.62 -3.55
C GLU A 5 11.92 10.49 -2.01
N LEU A 6 11.11 9.58 -1.44
CA LEU A 6 11.13 9.28 0.00
C LEU A 6 12.48 8.72 0.47
N GLU A 7 13.08 7.81 -0.31
CA GLU A 7 14.38 7.22 0.02
C GLU A 7 15.50 8.27 -0.02
N HIS A 8 15.47 9.17 -1.02
CA HIS A 8 16.40 10.30 -1.08
C HIS A 8 16.25 11.24 0.12
N MET A 9 15.04 11.35 0.70
CA MET A 9 14.80 12.23 1.84
C MET A 9 15.41 11.73 3.16
N VAL A 10 15.81 10.46 3.23
CA VAL A 10 16.37 9.82 4.42
C VAL A 10 17.78 9.27 4.21
N LEU A 11 18.45 9.69 3.14
CA LEU A 11 19.88 9.43 2.94
C LEU A 11 20.62 9.82 4.23
N ASP A 12 21.40 8.87 4.78
CA ASP A 12 22.13 8.94 6.07
C ASP A 12 21.37 8.57 7.35
N MET A 13 20.08 8.22 7.26
CA MET A 13 19.31 7.71 8.41
C MET A 13 19.18 6.18 8.38
N PRO A 14 19.06 5.50 9.53
CA PRO A 14 18.91 4.05 9.61
C PRO A 14 17.49 3.58 9.24
N ILE A 15 16.98 4.02 8.09
CA ILE A 15 15.64 3.69 7.57
C ILE A 15 15.78 2.77 6.37
N SER A 16 15.09 1.63 6.42
CA SER A 16 15.05 0.65 5.34
C SER A 16 13.69 0.62 4.66
N PHE A 17 13.68 0.89 3.35
CA PHE A 17 12.52 0.71 2.45
C PHE A 17 12.41 -0.70 1.87
N THR A 18 13.35 -1.60 2.19
CA THR A 18 13.35 -2.98 1.69
C THR A 18 12.02 -3.73 1.93
N PRO A 19 11.36 -3.62 3.11
CA PRO A 19 10.06 -4.28 3.32
C PRO A 19 8.99 -3.78 2.35
N LEU A 20 8.97 -2.46 2.08
CA LEU A 20 8.01 -1.86 1.17
C LEU A 20 8.26 -2.34 -0.27
N TYR A 21 9.51 -2.28 -0.74
CA TYR A 21 9.86 -2.77 -2.08
C TYR A 21 9.51 -4.24 -2.29
N ARG A 22 9.80 -5.09 -1.29
CA ARG A 22 9.41 -6.51 -1.33
C ARG A 22 7.89 -6.67 -1.43
N SER A 23 7.13 -5.93 -0.64
CA SER A 23 5.67 -6.01 -0.67
C SER A 23 5.08 -5.57 -2.03
N ILE A 24 5.64 -4.52 -2.64
CA ILE A 24 5.22 -4.03 -3.97
C ILE A 24 5.48 -5.10 -5.04
N GLU A 25 6.63 -5.78 -4.97
CA GLU A 25 6.96 -6.86 -5.90
C GLU A 25 6.02 -8.06 -5.74
N GLU A 26 5.64 -8.42 -4.51
CA GLU A 26 4.64 -9.48 -4.28
C GLU A 26 3.24 -9.08 -4.78
N LEU A 27 2.85 -7.81 -4.62
CA LEU A 27 1.60 -7.29 -5.18
C LEU A 27 1.61 -7.33 -6.71
N ARG A 28 2.73 -6.96 -7.34
CA ARG A 28 2.90 -7.03 -8.80
C ARG A 28 2.67 -8.45 -9.32
N LYS A 29 3.32 -9.46 -8.71
CA LYS A 29 3.13 -10.88 -9.07
C LYS A 29 1.68 -11.34 -8.88
N ALA A 30 1.04 -10.93 -7.77
CA ALA A 30 -0.36 -11.28 -7.51
C ALA A 30 -1.31 -10.67 -8.57
N ALA A 31 -1.07 -9.42 -8.97
CA ALA A 31 -1.83 -8.74 -10.01
C ALA A 31 -1.67 -9.41 -11.38
N GLU A 32 -0.47 -9.89 -11.72
CA GLU A 32 -0.24 -10.69 -12.93
C GLU A 32 -1.05 -11.98 -12.91
N GLY A 33 -1.10 -12.66 -11.77
CA GLY A 33 -1.94 -13.86 -11.55
C GLY A 33 -3.43 -13.58 -11.78
N ILE A 34 -3.96 -12.47 -11.24
CA ILE A 34 -5.35 -12.04 -11.47
C ILE A 34 -5.59 -11.75 -12.95
N ASN A 35 -4.67 -11.08 -13.63
CA ASN A 35 -4.82 -10.76 -15.06
C ASN A 35 -4.87 -12.04 -15.92
N TYR A 36 -4.07 -13.05 -15.56
CA TYR A 36 -4.14 -14.37 -16.20
C TYR A 36 -5.50 -15.05 -15.96
N GLN A 37 -5.99 -15.08 -14.72
CA GLN A 37 -7.30 -15.65 -14.37
C GLN A 37 -8.44 -14.94 -15.11
N LYS A 38 -8.39 -13.61 -15.21
CA LYS A 38 -9.34 -12.80 -15.97
C LYS A 38 -9.36 -13.19 -17.45
N LYS A 39 -8.20 -13.27 -18.10
CA LYS A 39 -8.09 -13.68 -19.51
C LYS A 39 -8.66 -15.07 -19.76
N ALA A 40 -8.40 -16.03 -18.86
CA ALA A 40 -8.95 -17.38 -18.96
C ALA A 40 -10.49 -17.40 -18.86
N LEU A 41 -11.07 -16.58 -17.97
CA LEU A 41 -12.53 -16.41 -17.85
C LEU A 41 -13.16 -15.71 -19.05
N GLU A 42 -12.42 -14.81 -19.73
CA GLU A 42 -12.88 -14.12 -20.94
C GLU A 42 -12.77 -14.98 -22.20
N ALA A 43 -11.82 -15.90 -22.28
CA ALA A 43 -11.72 -16.86 -23.39
C ALA A 43 -12.84 -17.91 -23.36
N SER A 44 -13.39 -18.18 -22.18
CA SER A 44 -14.41 -19.21 -21.94
C SER A 44 -15.84 -18.65 -21.81
N LYS A 45 -16.19 -17.59 -22.56
CA LYS A 45 -17.49 -16.87 -22.44
C LYS A 45 -18.73 -17.77 -22.40
N GLN A 46 -18.74 -18.87 -23.17
CA GLN A 46 -19.86 -19.82 -23.21
C GLN A 46 -19.95 -20.73 -21.97
N GLN A 47 -18.88 -20.85 -21.18
CA GLN A 47 -18.78 -21.68 -19.96
C GLN A 47 -18.41 -20.84 -18.72
N ARG A 48 -18.75 -19.54 -18.73
CA ARG A 48 -18.34 -18.59 -17.70
C ARG A 48 -19.03 -18.93 -16.38
N ASN A 49 -18.33 -19.62 -15.48
CA ASN A 49 -18.86 -19.99 -14.17
C ASN A 49 -19.06 -18.72 -13.31
N PRO A 50 -20.31 -18.34 -12.95
CA PRO A 50 -20.59 -17.12 -12.19
C PRO A 50 -19.89 -17.07 -10.84
N LEU A 51 -19.67 -18.22 -10.18
CA LEU A 51 -18.99 -18.29 -8.89
C LEU A 51 -17.51 -17.91 -9.02
N LYS A 52 -16.84 -18.30 -10.11
CA LYS A 52 -15.43 -17.92 -10.35
C LYS A 52 -15.28 -16.42 -10.65
N VAL A 53 -16.26 -15.84 -11.34
CA VAL A 53 -16.29 -14.39 -11.58
C VAL A 53 -16.51 -13.64 -10.27
N ARG A 54 -17.44 -14.13 -9.43
CA ARG A 54 -17.72 -13.56 -8.11
C ARG A 54 -16.49 -13.62 -7.19
N ASP A 55 -15.82 -14.76 -7.09
CA ASP A 55 -14.58 -14.92 -6.31
C ASP A 55 -13.51 -13.89 -6.71
N LEU A 56 -13.26 -13.76 -8.02
CA LEU A 56 -12.26 -12.83 -8.54
C LEU A 56 -12.64 -11.37 -8.23
N ASN A 57 -13.92 -11.01 -8.34
CA ASN A 57 -14.41 -9.67 -7.99
C ASN A 57 -14.31 -9.39 -6.48
N ASP A 58 -14.64 -10.37 -5.64
CA ASP A 58 -14.57 -10.23 -4.19
C ASP A 58 -13.12 -10.02 -3.73
N ARG A 59 -12.16 -10.76 -4.33
CA ARG A 59 -10.73 -10.57 -4.06
C ARG A 59 -10.22 -9.20 -4.52
N LEU A 60 -10.66 -8.71 -5.68
CA LEU A 60 -10.33 -7.35 -6.13
C LEU A 60 -10.85 -6.28 -5.16
N MET A 61 -12.10 -6.40 -4.72
CA MET A 61 -12.71 -5.49 -3.75
C MET A 61 -12.00 -5.54 -2.40
N MET A 62 -11.69 -6.73 -1.90
CA MET A 62 -11.01 -6.90 -0.61
C MET A 62 -9.56 -6.40 -0.65
N ALA A 63 -8.87 -6.54 -1.79
CA ALA A 63 -7.50 -6.04 -1.92
C ALA A 63 -7.41 -4.53 -1.77
N GLU A 64 -8.38 -3.78 -2.30
CA GLU A 64 -8.46 -2.32 -2.09
C GLU A 64 -8.68 -1.98 -0.61
N ARG A 65 -9.57 -2.72 0.07
CA ARG A 65 -9.82 -2.53 1.51
C ARG A 65 -8.58 -2.81 2.36
N ALA A 66 -7.70 -3.71 1.92
CA ALA A 66 -6.46 -4.03 2.62
C ALA A 66 -5.48 -2.84 2.70
N PHE A 67 -5.65 -1.81 1.86
CA PHE A 67 -4.89 -0.56 1.95
C PHE A 67 -5.38 0.39 3.04
N THR A 68 -6.45 0.05 3.75
CA THR A 68 -7.02 0.88 4.81
C THR A 68 -6.61 0.40 6.20
N SER A 69 -6.41 1.34 7.13
CA SER A 69 -6.12 1.08 8.55
C SER A 69 -7.23 1.67 9.41
N PRO A 70 -7.81 0.90 10.36
CA PRO A 70 -8.83 1.39 11.29
C PRO A 70 -8.38 2.59 12.13
N GLU A 71 -7.08 2.68 12.43
CA GLU A 71 -6.46 3.78 13.16
C GLU A 71 -6.33 5.04 12.29
N GLY A 72 -6.19 4.85 10.98
CA GLY A 72 -5.93 5.91 10.01
C GLY A 72 -4.49 6.44 10.05
N LEU A 73 -4.28 7.61 9.47
CA LEU A 73 -3.00 8.30 9.51
C LEU A 73 -2.78 8.96 10.88
N PHE A 74 -1.52 9.07 11.28
CA PHE A 74 -1.14 9.76 12.51
C PHE A 74 -1.62 11.22 12.50
N GLU A 75 -2.19 11.69 13.62
CA GLU A 75 -2.87 13.00 13.76
C GLU A 75 -4.06 13.22 12.80
N ARG A 76 -4.41 12.23 11.98
CA ARG A 76 -5.39 12.32 10.88
C ARG A 76 -6.27 11.05 10.85
N PRO A 77 -7.01 10.74 11.93
CA PRO A 77 -7.69 9.45 12.08
C PRO A 77 -8.77 9.22 11.02
N TRP A 78 -9.33 10.27 10.42
CA TRP A 78 -10.34 10.15 9.35
C TRP A 78 -9.76 9.67 8.01
N TYR A 79 -8.45 9.84 7.78
CA TYR A 79 -7.78 9.37 6.58
C TYR A 79 -7.32 7.93 6.78
N LYS A 80 -8.12 6.98 6.30
CA LYS A 80 -7.88 5.55 6.52
C LYS A 80 -6.92 4.92 5.52
N HIS A 81 -6.78 5.51 4.33
CA HIS A 81 -6.03 4.93 3.22
C HIS A 81 -4.52 5.19 3.37
N LEU A 82 -3.72 4.13 3.40
CA LEU A 82 -2.27 4.19 3.66
C LEU A 82 -1.41 4.46 2.42
N ILE A 83 -1.92 4.14 1.23
CA ILE A 83 -1.19 4.39 -0.04
C ILE A 83 -1.48 5.79 -0.59
N TYR A 84 -2.70 6.30 -0.53
CA TYR A 84 -3.06 7.61 -1.08
C TYR A 84 -3.92 8.40 -0.10
N ALA A 85 -3.57 9.67 0.09
CA ALA A 85 -4.45 10.64 0.72
C ALA A 85 -4.20 12.03 0.11
N PRO A 86 -5.15 12.98 0.26
CA PRO A 86 -4.87 14.38 0.00
C PRO A 86 -3.62 14.82 0.77
N SER A 87 -2.71 15.49 0.06
CA SER A 87 -1.50 16.05 0.68
C SER A 87 -1.87 17.05 1.77
N LYS A 88 -1.11 17.07 2.86
CA LYS A 88 -1.29 18.02 3.97
C LYS A 88 -1.00 19.46 3.55
N HIS A 89 -0.12 19.64 2.56
CA HIS A 89 0.42 20.95 2.16
C HIS A 89 0.13 21.34 0.70
N ASN A 90 -0.48 20.45 -0.10
CA ASN A 90 -0.77 20.72 -1.51
C ASN A 90 -2.18 20.24 -1.92
N SER A 91 -3.13 21.17 -1.99
CA SER A 91 -4.57 20.90 -2.21
C SER A 91 -4.91 20.25 -3.57
N TYR A 92 -3.95 20.17 -4.49
CA TYR A 92 -4.12 19.62 -5.84
C TYR A 92 -3.28 18.36 -6.13
N GLY A 93 -2.46 17.89 -5.19
CA GLY A 93 -1.64 16.69 -5.34
C GLY A 93 -2.06 15.59 -4.36
N SER A 94 -2.34 14.38 -4.86
CA SER A 94 -2.33 13.20 -4.01
C SER A 94 -0.87 12.85 -3.68
N ASN A 95 -0.57 12.69 -2.39
CA ASN A 95 0.73 12.15 -1.98
C ASN A 95 0.59 10.64 -1.84
N SER A 96 1.51 9.90 -2.47
CA SER A 96 1.66 8.48 -2.22
C SER A 96 2.35 8.28 -0.88
N PHE A 97 1.91 7.29 -0.11
CA PHE A 97 2.41 6.96 1.23
C PHE A 97 2.42 8.18 2.18
N PRO A 98 1.28 8.85 2.38
CA PRO A 98 1.18 10.08 3.18
C PRO A 98 1.68 9.92 4.63
N GLY A 99 1.51 8.74 5.24
CA GLY A 99 2.04 8.48 6.59
C GLY A 99 3.58 8.50 6.66
N ILE A 100 4.26 8.02 5.62
CA ILE A 100 5.72 8.03 5.54
C ILE A 100 6.22 9.47 5.31
N ASP A 101 5.58 10.20 4.39
CA ASP A 101 5.87 11.61 4.11
C ASP A 101 5.73 12.48 5.37
N ASP A 102 4.57 12.41 6.03
CA ASP A 102 4.27 13.15 7.26
C ASP A 102 5.28 12.78 8.38
N ALA A 103 5.69 11.51 8.48
CA ALA A 103 6.68 11.06 9.46
C ALA A 103 8.09 11.61 9.17
N ILE A 104 8.51 11.65 7.91
CA ILE A 104 9.83 12.20 7.51
C ILE A 104 9.88 13.70 7.79
N GLU A 105 8.82 14.45 7.46
CA GLU A 105 8.74 15.88 7.77
C GLU A 105 8.90 16.12 9.28
N ARG A 106 8.16 15.35 10.09
CA ARG A 106 8.25 15.41 11.54
C ARG A 106 9.65 15.06 12.05
N ALA A 107 10.27 14.03 11.49
CA ALA A 107 11.60 13.59 11.90
C ALA A 107 12.68 14.62 11.57
N ARG A 108 12.59 15.27 10.41
CA ARG A 108 13.50 16.39 10.06
C ARG A 108 13.34 17.58 11.01
N ARG A 109 12.12 17.89 11.44
CA ARG A 109 11.85 18.99 12.37
C ARG A 109 12.35 18.70 13.79
N LEU A 110 12.15 17.47 14.28
CA LEU A 110 12.51 17.09 15.65
C LEU A 110 13.97 16.65 15.76
N ASN A 111 14.49 16.00 14.72
CA ASN A 111 15.82 15.40 14.63
C ASN A 111 16.19 14.51 15.83
N THR A 112 15.26 13.67 16.26
CA THR A 112 15.43 12.73 17.37
C THR A 112 15.41 11.29 16.87
N THR A 113 16.10 10.39 17.58
CA THR A 113 16.10 8.95 17.26
C THR A 113 14.68 8.38 17.23
N GLU A 114 13.83 8.77 18.18
CA GLU A 114 12.43 8.35 18.26
C GLU A 114 11.63 8.78 17.04
N SER A 115 11.87 10.00 16.54
CA SER A 115 11.18 10.49 15.33
C SER A 115 11.59 9.73 14.07
N TRP A 116 12.85 9.28 13.97
CA TRP A 116 13.30 8.42 12.89
C TRP A 116 12.80 6.98 13.02
N HIS A 117 12.71 6.43 14.24
CA HIS A 117 12.05 5.15 14.48
C HIS A 117 10.57 5.19 14.05
N PHE A 118 9.90 6.32 14.24
CA PHE A 118 8.53 6.51 13.77
C PHE A 118 8.43 6.49 12.23
N VAL A 119 9.40 7.04 11.50
CA VAL A 119 9.49 6.90 10.03
C VAL A 119 9.55 5.42 9.64
N GLN A 120 10.45 4.65 10.28
CA GLN A 120 10.55 3.21 10.01
C GLN A 120 9.21 2.53 10.30
N HIS A 121 8.54 2.84 11.42
CA HIS A 121 7.23 2.29 11.74
C HIS A 121 6.19 2.53 10.63
N GLU A 122 6.11 3.74 10.08
CA GLU A 122 5.19 4.04 8.97
C GLU A 122 5.55 3.28 7.67
N VAL A 123 6.84 3.06 7.40
CA VAL A 123 7.28 2.18 6.30
C VAL A 123 6.76 0.75 6.49
N TRP A 124 6.84 0.21 7.71
CA TRP A 124 6.33 -1.13 8.00
C TRP A 124 4.80 -1.21 7.89
N ARG A 125 4.08 -0.18 8.34
CA ARG A 125 2.62 -0.12 8.18
C ARG A 125 2.20 -0.15 6.71
N ALA A 126 2.84 0.68 5.87
CA ALA A 126 2.59 0.69 4.44
C ALA A 126 2.94 -0.66 3.79
N ALA A 127 4.13 -1.21 4.07
CA ALA A 127 4.58 -2.49 3.53
C ALA A 127 3.63 -3.64 3.90
N ARG A 128 3.15 -3.66 5.14
CA ARG A 128 2.18 -4.65 5.61
C ARG A 128 0.87 -4.54 4.84
N ALA A 129 0.34 -3.33 4.65
CA ALA A 129 -0.90 -3.12 3.89
C ALA A 129 -0.78 -3.60 2.44
N VAL A 130 0.34 -3.28 1.77
CA VAL A 130 0.63 -3.75 0.40
C VAL A 130 0.75 -5.26 0.34
N LEU A 131 1.41 -5.87 1.32
CA LEU A 131 1.51 -7.33 1.42
C LEU A 131 0.14 -7.98 1.67
N GLN A 132 -0.72 -7.40 2.51
CA GLN A 132 -2.07 -7.93 2.73
C GLN A 132 -2.89 -7.90 1.43
N ALA A 133 -2.82 -6.80 0.67
CA ALA A 133 -3.47 -6.72 -0.63
C ALA A 133 -2.98 -7.82 -1.58
N SER A 134 -1.68 -8.13 -1.61
CA SER A 134 -1.15 -9.21 -2.45
C SER A 134 -1.62 -10.60 -2.02
N LEU A 135 -1.75 -10.84 -0.71
CA LEU A 135 -2.25 -12.11 -0.18
C LEU A 135 -3.74 -12.32 -0.49
N VAL A 136 -4.55 -11.26 -0.36
CA VAL A 136 -5.97 -11.26 -0.76
C VAL A 136 -6.10 -11.50 -2.27
N LEU A 137 -5.31 -10.80 -3.09
CA LEU A 137 -5.30 -11.05 -4.53
C LEU A 137 -4.83 -12.45 -4.90
N ASN A 138 -4.12 -13.18 -4.03
CA ASN A 138 -3.78 -14.58 -4.25
C ASN A 138 -4.81 -15.57 -3.68
N GLY A 139 -5.88 -15.08 -3.02
CA GLY A 139 -6.88 -15.92 -2.35
C GLY A 139 -6.34 -16.64 -1.12
N LYS A 140 -5.25 -16.14 -0.51
CA LYS A 140 -4.61 -16.75 0.66
C LYS A 140 -5.21 -16.30 1.99
N ILE A 141 -5.97 -15.20 1.98
CA ILE A 141 -6.65 -14.64 3.15
C ILE A 141 -8.02 -14.13 2.67
N SER A 142 -9.09 -14.49 3.39
CA SER A 142 -10.49 -14.09 3.16
C SER A 142 -11.04 -13.36 4.38
#